data_AF-A0A800E974-F1
#
_entry.id   AF-A0A800E974-F1
#
_cell.length_a   1.000
_cell.length_b   1.000
_cell.length_c   1.000
_cell.angle_alpha   90.00
_cell.angle_beta   90.00
_cell.angle_gamma   90.00
#
_symmetry.space_group_name_H-M   'P 1'
#
loop_
_entity.id
_entity.type
_entity.pdbx_description
1 polymer ?
#
loop_
_entity_poly.entity_id
_entity_poly.type
_entity_poly.pdbx_seq_one_letter_code
_entity_poly.pdbx_strand_id
1 'polypeptide(L)'
;PWGGMSTDGIVILYGEMDDIQSTTLTHEVGHWLGLCHTWDCGGGSCGDDNVLDTPPQHTSNGFTTDPGADPTTPNPSKFPWHVGLPSGGSPNYGCLADSLNPAGEMFMNYMDYTNDDYCTMFTKGQVDVFDETLEGDSTEYGFRIHIWSDDNIAATGTADGYLAPTCTKKVFFDENLSHYSLCLGSPNVLKGNKPIFSSITKWEWDFGDGTTNGSGNNTPQHIYSSVGSYDVSLTVEYGETTEARAANLSDLDLINATSYDTVKSTLIVQGTQAELNAMGATNISIHSNGYLGAYWGFGPTSTYYRGEIEETTYIAYYTNSCTSTITKSNFITVLPTAAANNSSSYAYSFENDSELGTDWVANTIEEDENIWDFSTITNKTWERIDGVASDGSASVMIEARDGLSLGESVIVSAAYDLSGFTNPVIKFSYSGAGVHSYPVNELNVFYSNDCGWSWKSLGSLTPQEVVDAGLYKSSFKPKSSDWNDTIMFDRVGPNALQDDNIRFKFEYVTNGSSNNFYLDNIQIGEESALFQNTNENNARMAVYPNPTKGEATIVIEHLADRDVEVKLVNILGAEVMHLFEGNVISNYQRIDADLSNLENGIYFISVYADGKSIVTDKLILYK
;
A
#
# COMPACT_ATOMS: atom_id res chain seq x y z
N PRO A 1 9.92 -0.74 24.46
CA PRO A 1 11.40 -0.71 24.51
C PRO A 1 11.90 0.59 25.17
N TRP A 2 12.25 0.53 26.45
CA TRP A 2 12.29 1.71 27.35
C TRP A 2 13.67 1.93 28.01
N GLY A 3 14.74 1.91 27.21
CA GLY A 3 16.11 2.25 27.64
C GLY A 3 16.47 3.70 27.34
N GLY A 4 17.49 4.25 28.02
CA GLY A 4 18.08 5.53 27.59
C GLY A 4 19.00 5.33 26.37
N MET A 5 19.30 6.39 25.61
CA MET A 5 20.18 6.32 24.43
C MET A 5 21.54 5.63 24.71
N SER A 6 22.06 5.73 25.94
CA SER A 6 23.34 5.12 26.33
C SER A 6 23.27 3.60 26.55
N THR A 7 22.08 3.01 26.49
CA THR A 7 21.81 1.57 26.70
C THR A 7 20.97 0.98 25.58
N ASP A 8 20.77 1.73 24.49
CA ASP A 8 20.09 1.23 23.31
C ASP A 8 20.96 0.19 22.60
N GLY A 9 20.34 -0.90 22.16
CA GLY A 9 21.01 -2.04 21.55
C GLY A 9 20.49 -3.37 22.07
N ILE A 10 21.15 -4.43 21.64
CA ILE A 10 20.74 -5.82 21.87
C ILE A 10 21.83 -6.54 22.65
N VAL A 11 21.38 -7.44 23.53
CA VAL A 11 22.25 -8.25 24.38
C VAL A 11 21.87 -9.71 24.17
N ILE A 12 22.85 -10.53 23.80
CA ILE A 12 22.64 -11.95 23.53
C ILE A 12 23.62 -12.77 24.35
N LEU A 13 23.16 -13.91 24.86
CA LEU A 13 24.03 -14.90 25.47
C LEU A 13 24.99 -15.45 24.41
N TYR A 14 26.28 -15.53 24.75
CA TYR A 14 27.31 -16.02 23.81
C TYR A 14 26.93 -17.36 23.13
N GLY A 15 26.33 -18.30 23.88
CA GLY A 15 25.95 -19.60 23.35
C GLY A 15 24.88 -19.54 22.26
N GLU A 16 23.98 -18.57 22.33
CA GLU A 16 22.96 -18.33 21.28
C GLU A 16 23.58 -17.63 20.07
N MET A 17 24.56 -16.75 20.28
CA MET A 17 25.27 -16.08 19.19
C MET A 17 26.20 -17.01 18.39
N ASP A 18 26.74 -18.05 19.03
CA ASP A 18 27.61 -19.06 18.41
C ASP A 18 26.82 -20.20 17.73
N ASP A 19 25.50 -20.24 17.91
CA ASP A 19 24.61 -21.22 17.27
C ASP A 19 23.94 -20.63 16.03
N ILE A 20 24.32 -21.16 14.85
CA ILE A 20 23.76 -20.73 13.56
C ILE A 20 22.27 -21.07 13.40
N GLN A 21 21.69 -21.91 14.27
CA GLN A 21 20.28 -22.23 14.27
C GLN A 21 19.47 -21.34 15.22
N SER A 22 20.14 -20.52 16.05
CA SER A 22 19.46 -19.62 16.98
C SER A 22 18.85 -18.43 16.24
N THR A 23 17.58 -18.19 16.52
CA THR A 23 16.76 -17.06 16.09
C THR A 23 16.69 -15.98 17.17
N THR A 24 17.38 -16.16 18.30
CA THR A 24 17.41 -15.20 19.42
C THR A 24 17.82 -13.80 18.95
N LEU A 25 18.84 -13.68 18.09
CA LEU A 25 19.22 -12.37 17.54
C LEU A 25 18.07 -11.74 16.73
N THR A 26 17.40 -12.53 15.89
CA THR A 26 16.26 -12.07 15.09
C THR A 26 15.13 -11.56 15.99
N HIS A 27 14.79 -12.29 17.05
CA HIS A 27 13.78 -11.90 18.04
C HIS A 27 14.11 -10.56 18.71
N GLU A 28 15.34 -10.43 19.22
CA GLU A 28 15.77 -9.21 19.92
C GLU A 28 15.91 -8.01 18.97
N VAL A 29 16.27 -8.23 17.70
CA VAL A 29 16.24 -7.17 16.66
C VAL A 29 14.81 -6.70 16.42
N GLY A 30 13.83 -7.60 16.40
CA GLY A 30 12.42 -7.25 16.31
C GLY A 30 11.99 -6.28 17.41
N HIS A 31 12.34 -6.55 18.67
CA HIS A 31 12.10 -5.63 19.78
C HIS A 31 12.82 -4.29 19.64
N TRP A 32 14.07 -4.34 19.21
CA TRP A 32 14.88 -3.14 19.01
C TRP A 32 14.29 -2.24 17.90
N LEU A 33 13.63 -2.84 16.90
CA LEU A 33 12.87 -2.20 15.83
C LEU A 33 11.38 -1.94 16.15
N GLY A 34 10.98 -2.02 17.42
CA GLY A 34 9.67 -1.53 17.87
C GLY A 34 8.61 -2.59 18.14
N LEU A 35 8.86 -3.87 17.83
CA LEU A 35 7.87 -4.93 18.07
C LEU A 35 7.73 -5.32 19.54
N CYS A 36 6.54 -5.79 19.88
CA CYS A 36 6.24 -6.51 21.11
C CYS A 36 6.27 -8.03 20.88
N HIS A 37 6.12 -8.80 21.95
CA HIS A 37 5.82 -10.23 21.81
C HIS A 37 4.41 -10.38 21.23
N THR A 38 4.17 -11.38 20.40
CA THR A 38 2.86 -11.62 19.73
C THR A 38 1.70 -11.78 20.71
N TRP A 39 1.98 -12.22 21.93
CA TRP A 39 0.98 -12.39 22.99
C TRP A 39 0.93 -11.24 24.00
N ASP A 40 1.84 -10.25 23.94
CA ASP A 40 1.96 -9.24 25.00
C ASP A 40 2.71 -7.94 24.58
N CYS A 41 1.95 -6.84 24.47
CA CYS A 41 2.45 -5.46 24.43
C CYS A 41 2.14 -4.67 25.72
N GLY A 42 2.02 -5.37 26.86
CA GLY A 42 1.62 -4.86 28.18
C GLY A 42 0.29 -5.40 28.71
N GLY A 43 -0.28 -6.45 28.11
CA GLY A 43 -1.53 -7.10 28.49
C GLY A 43 -1.37 -8.62 28.46
N GLY A 44 -1.68 -9.29 29.58
CA GLY A 44 -1.44 -10.72 29.80
C GLY A 44 -2.24 -11.69 28.91
N SER A 45 -2.98 -12.63 29.52
CA SER A 45 -3.66 -13.72 28.78
C SER A 45 -4.60 -13.19 27.69
N CYS A 46 -4.42 -13.65 26.45
CA CYS A 46 -5.05 -13.15 25.22
C CYS A 46 -4.71 -11.69 24.88
N GLY A 47 -3.42 -11.38 24.90
CA GLY A 47 -2.90 -10.09 24.49
C GLY A 47 -2.82 -9.92 22.98
N ASP A 48 -2.48 -8.69 22.61
CA ASP A 48 -2.35 -8.21 21.23
C ASP A 48 -1.04 -7.39 21.19
N ASP A 49 -0.24 -7.59 20.14
CA ASP A 49 1.00 -6.86 19.90
C ASP A 49 0.78 -5.53 19.16
N ASN A 50 -0.49 -5.18 18.92
CA ASN A 50 -0.96 -4.05 18.12
C ASN A 50 -0.57 -4.12 16.66
N VAL A 51 -0.23 -5.31 16.17
CA VAL A 51 -0.01 -5.55 14.75
C VAL A 51 -1.23 -6.30 14.20
N LEU A 52 -1.86 -5.75 13.16
CA LEU A 52 -3.19 -6.22 12.74
C LEU A 52 -3.17 -7.66 12.17
N ASP A 53 -2.07 -8.05 11.55
CA ASP A 53 -1.91 -9.34 10.87
C ASP A 53 -1.22 -10.43 11.71
N THR A 54 -0.93 -10.14 12.98
CA THR A 54 -0.55 -11.11 14.02
C THR A 54 -1.80 -11.49 14.83
N PRO A 55 -2.26 -12.75 14.76
CA PRO A 55 -3.41 -13.20 15.52
C PRO A 55 -3.21 -13.00 17.03
N PRO A 56 -4.23 -12.54 17.77
CA PRO A 56 -4.16 -12.46 19.23
C PRO A 56 -3.82 -13.82 19.83
N GLN A 57 -2.84 -13.82 20.73
CA GLN A 57 -2.26 -15.04 21.26
C GLN A 57 -2.51 -15.12 22.77
N HIS A 58 -2.85 -16.31 23.26
CA HIS A 58 -3.20 -16.52 24.66
C HIS A 58 -1.99 -16.27 25.56
N THR A 59 -0.86 -16.90 25.27
CA THR A 59 0.42 -16.77 25.99
C THR A 59 1.58 -17.17 25.08
N SER A 60 2.82 -16.93 25.52
CA SER A 60 4.01 -17.46 24.84
C SER A 60 3.93 -18.97 24.61
N ASN A 61 4.38 -19.44 23.45
CA ASN A 61 4.41 -20.87 23.11
C ASN A 61 5.69 -21.60 23.52
N GLY A 62 6.63 -20.90 24.16
CA GLY A 62 7.96 -21.41 24.51
C GLY A 62 8.16 -22.06 25.88
N PHE A 63 7.32 -21.73 26.87
CA PHE A 63 7.56 -22.14 28.26
C PHE A 63 6.38 -22.86 28.91
N THR A 64 6.69 -23.94 29.64
CA THR A 64 5.75 -24.88 30.29
C THR A 64 5.01 -24.31 31.51
N THR A 65 4.90 -22.98 31.66
CA THR A 65 4.19 -22.38 32.80
C THR A 65 2.70 -22.22 32.57
N ASP A 66 2.18 -22.57 31.40
CA ASP A 66 0.73 -22.65 31.17
C ASP A 66 0.17 -23.94 31.82
N PRO A 67 -0.72 -23.84 32.84
CA PRO A 67 -1.40 -25.00 33.42
C PRO A 67 -2.44 -25.56 32.43
N GLY A 68 -1.97 -26.18 31.35
CA GLY A 68 -2.85 -26.64 30.28
C GLY A 68 -2.19 -27.09 28.98
N ALA A 69 -1.04 -26.49 28.64
CA ALA A 69 -0.33 -26.81 27.42
C ALA A 69 0.22 -28.24 27.45
N ASP A 70 0.00 -28.96 26.35
CA ASP A 70 0.69 -30.21 26.04
C ASP A 70 2.20 -30.02 26.29
N PRO A 71 2.87 -30.91 27.07
CA PRO A 71 4.28 -30.77 27.46
C PRO A 71 5.27 -30.83 26.29
N THR A 72 4.79 -30.91 25.05
CA THR A 72 5.60 -30.89 23.83
C THR A 72 5.29 -29.63 23.03
N THR A 73 6.31 -28.78 22.91
CA THR A 73 6.37 -27.53 22.14
C THR A 73 5.58 -27.58 20.81
N PRO A 74 4.99 -26.45 20.38
CA PRO A 74 4.33 -26.39 19.08
C PRO A 74 5.28 -26.79 17.96
N ASN A 75 4.75 -27.48 16.96
CA ASN A 75 5.48 -27.84 15.75
C ASN A 75 4.50 -27.96 14.57
N PRO A 76 4.98 -27.95 13.31
CA PRO A 76 4.12 -27.95 12.13
C PRO A 76 3.10 -29.08 12.06
N SER A 77 3.37 -30.25 12.68
CA SER A 77 2.42 -31.38 12.67
C SER A 77 1.20 -31.18 13.58
N LYS A 78 1.23 -30.16 14.44
CA LYS A 78 0.15 -29.80 15.35
C LYS A 78 -0.63 -28.56 14.90
N PHE A 79 -0.36 -28.08 13.69
CA PHE A 79 -1.16 -27.03 13.07
C PHE A 79 -2.57 -27.54 12.71
N PRO A 80 -3.63 -26.76 12.95
CA PRO A 80 -3.65 -25.44 13.57
C PRO A 80 -3.53 -25.51 15.11
N TRP A 81 -2.75 -24.60 15.69
CA TRP A 81 -2.36 -24.62 17.10
C TRP A 81 -3.26 -23.68 17.93
N HIS A 82 -3.65 -24.12 19.13
CA HIS A 82 -4.52 -23.35 20.05
C HIS A 82 -5.78 -22.74 19.41
N VAL A 83 -6.53 -23.53 18.62
CA VAL A 83 -7.79 -23.07 18.01
C VAL A 83 -8.99 -23.24 18.95
N GLY A 84 -9.77 -22.17 19.13
CA GLY A 84 -11.08 -22.18 19.77
C GLY A 84 -11.09 -21.99 21.29
N LEU A 85 -12.30 -21.90 21.87
CA LEU A 85 -12.48 -21.51 23.28
C LEU A 85 -12.11 -22.58 24.29
N PRO A 86 -11.53 -22.20 25.45
CA PRO A 86 -11.35 -23.11 26.57
C PRO A 86 -12.72 -23.54 27.11
N SER A 87 -13.15 -24.75 26.74
CA SER A 87 -14.31 -25.42 27.33
C SER A 87 -13.83 -26.30 28.47
N GLY A 88 -14.37 -26.09 29.68
CA GLY A 88 -13.96 -26.75 30.92
C GLY A 88 -13.71 -28.26 30.75
N GLY A 89 -12.43 -28.62 30.62
CA GLY A 89 -11.93 -29.99 30.46
C GLY A 89 -11.41 -30.39 29.07
N SER A 90 -11.37 -29.50 28.07
CA SER A 90 -10.85 -29.76 26.71
C SER A 90 -9.44 -29.17 26.50
N PRO A 91 -8.54 -29.82 25.73
CA PRO A 91 -7.17 -29.35 25.46
C PRO A 91 -7.07 -28.16 24.48
N ASN A 92 -8.16 -27.43 24.22
CA ASN A 92 -8.15 -26.29 23.30
C ASN A 92 -7.99 -24.99 24.11
N TYR A 93 -6.82 -24.38 23.99
CA TYR A 93 -6.36 -23.20 24.75
C TYR A 93 -6.21 -21.95 23.86
N GLY A 94 -7.24 -21.63 23.07
CA GLY A 94 -7.24 -20.44 22.21
C GLY A 94 -7.94 -19.22 22.82
N CYS A 95 -7.69 -18.07 22.23
CA CYS A 95 -8.42 -16.83 22.47
C CYS A 95 -9.78 -16.81 21.77
N LEU A 96 -10.66 -15.90 22.21
CA LEU A 96 -11.95 -15.68 21.53
C LEU A 96 -11.76 -15.35 20.04
N ALA A 97 -10.68 -14.64 19.70
CA ALA A 97 -10.28 -14.32 18.33
C ALA A 97 -9.91 -15.57 17.49
N ASP A 98 -9.40 -16.64 18.11
CA ASP A 98 -9.06 -17.89 17.42
C ASP A 98 -10.28 -18.69 16.97
N SER A 99 -11.48 -18.33 17.45
CA SER A 99 -12.73 -18.84 16.86
C SER A 99 -13.06 -18.24 15.50
N LEU A 100 -12.38 -17.14 15.12
CA LEU A 100 -12.49 -16.43 13.84
C LEU A 100 -11.29 -16.71 12.92
N ASN A 101 -10.14 -17.10 13.47
CA ASN A 101 -8.96 -17.52 12.71
C ASN A 101 -8.82 -19.06 12.68
N PRO A 102 -9.13 -19.74 11.56
CA PRO A 102 -9.02 -21.20 11.46
C PRO A 102 -7.56 -21.72 11.52
N ALA A 103 -6.55 -20.85 11.39
CA ALA A 103 -5.14 -21.18 11.50
C ALA A 103 -4.63 -21.21 12.95
N GLY A 104 -5.34 -20.56 13.89
CA GLY A 104 -4.92 -20.43 15.28
C GLY A 104 -3.77 -19.43 15.50
N GLU A 105 -3.03 -19.62 16.58
CA GLU A 105 -1.92 -18.75 16.96
C GLU A 105 -0.73 -18.88 16.00
N MET A 106 -0.01 -17.77 15.78
CA MET A 106 1.14 -17.71 14.88
C MET A 106 2.44 -18.11 15.58
N PHE A 107 2.51 -19.35 16.06
CA PHE A 107 3.66 -19.84 16.84
C PHE A 107 4.99 -19.88 16.08
N MET A 108 4.97 -19.76 14.75
CA MET A 108 6.16 -19.67 13.89
C MET A 108 6.72 -18.25 13.77
N ASN A 109 6.09 -17.27 14.41
CA ASN A 109 6.53 -15.89 14.40
C ASN A 109 7.83 -15.74 15.22
N TYR A 110 8.78 -14.94 14.74
CA TYR A 110 10.02 -14.68 15.48
C TYR A 110 9.79 -14.00 16.82
N MET A 111 8.68 -13.28 17.00
CA MET A 111 8.29 -12.65 18.27
C MET A 111 7.55 -13.59 19.22
N ASP A 112 7.40 -14.88 18.86
CA ASP A 112 7.01 -15.93 19.82
C ASP A 112 8.25 -16.45 20.60
N TYR A 113 8.06 -17.23 21.66
CA TYR A 113 9.12 -18.00 22.33
C TYR A 113 9.18 -19.47 21.88
N THR A 114 8.54 -19.81 20.78
CA THR A 114 8.62 -21.15 20.20
C THR A 114 10.07 -21.54 19.95
N ASN A 115 10.35 -22.85 19.99
CA ASN A 115 11.66 -23.37 19.62
C ASN A 115 12.08 -22.90 18.22
N ASP A 116 13.33 -22.47 18.12
CA ASP A 116 13.97 -21.87 16.96
C ASP A 116 13.83 -22.70 15.68
N ASP A 117 13.74 -24.04 15.78
CA ASP A 117 13.49 -24.95 14.65
C ASP A 117 12.16 -24.65 13.91
N TYR A 118 11.25 -23.91 14.55
CA TYR A 118 9.91 -23.61 14.04
C TYR A 118 9.64 -22.11 13.81
N CYS A 119 10.54 -21.23 14.25
CA CYS A 119 10.46 -19.79 14.02
C CYS A 119 10.96 -19.45 12.60
N THR A 120 10.09 -18.89 11.77
CA THR A 120 10.37 -18.75 10.33
C THR A 120 9.94 -17.43 9.70
N MET A 121 9.22 -16.55 10.42
CA MET A 121 8.66 -15.35 9.79
C MET A 121 8.41 -14.16 10.72
N PHE A 122 8.42 -12.98 10.12
CA PHE A 122 7.67 -11.79 10.55
C PHE A 122 6.45 -11.61 9.63
N THR A 123 5.44 -10.88 10.09
CA THR A 123 4.29 -10.48 9.26
C THR A 123 4.55 -9.19 8.49
N LYS A 124 3.66 -8.80 7.57
CA LYS A 124 3.79 -7.54 6.83
C LYS A 124 3.59 -6.34 7.76
N GLY A 125 2.58 -6.40 8.63
CA GLY A 125 2.36 -5.36 9.63
C GLY A 125 3.54 -5.19 10.59
N GLN A 126 4.24 -6.29 10.93
CA GLN A 126 5.46 -6.21 11.73
C GLN A 126 6.61 -5.50 10.97
N VAL A 127 6.69 -5.67 9.65
CA VAL A 127 7.64 -4.94 8.79
C VAL A 127 7.28 -3.45 8.69
N ASP A 128 6.00 -3.11 8.58
CA ASP A 128 5.56 -1.72 8.57
C ASP A 128 5.98 -0.98 9.86
N VAL A 129 5.96 -1.66 11.02
CA VAL A 129 6.47 -1.12 12.30
C VAL A 129 8.00 -0.91 12.27
N PHE A 130 8.75 -1.77 11.57
CA PHE A 130 10.18 -1.56 11.37
C PHE A 130 10.44 -0.28 10.56
N ASP A 131 9.71 -0.12 9.44
CA ASP A 131 9.84 1.03 8.56
C ASP A 131 9.44 2.32 9.27
N GLU A 132 8.36 2.32 10.05
CA GLU A 132 7.98 3.47 10.90
C GLU A 132 9.06 3.79 11.94
N THR A 133 9.65 2.77 12.57
CA THR A 133 10.73 2.97 13.56
C THR A 133 11.99 3.58 12.94
N LEU A 134 12.29 3.22 11.69
CA LEU A 134 13.48 3.66 10.98
C LEU A 134 13.26 4.98 10.23
N GLU A 135 12.21 5.11 9.44
CA GLU A 135 11.93 6.28 8.57
C GLU A 135 10.96 7.28 9.21
N GLY A 136 10.03 6.79 10.01
CA GLY A 136 8.89 7.55 10.51
C GLY A 136 7.65 7.40 9.63
N ASP A 137 6.66 8.23 9.87
CA ASP A 137 5.45 8.29 9.05
C ASP A 137 5.26 9.71 8.45
N SER A 138 4.09 9.97 7.88
CA SER A 138 3.77 11.29 7.31
C SER A 138 3.69 12.43 8.34
N THR A 139 3.74 12.13 9.63
CA THR A 139 3.48 13.04 10.75
C THR A 139 4.64 13.16 11.75
N GLU A 140 5.43 12.10 11.94
CA GLU A 140 6.56 12.01 12.87
C GLU A 140 7.81 11.38 12.22
N TYR A 141 9.00 11.82 12.66
CA TYR A 141 10.26 11.23 12.20
C TYR A 141 10.54 9.92 12.91
N GLY A 142 11.11 8.95 12.18
CA GLY A 142 11.50 7.66 12.74
C GLY A 142 12.51 7.81 13.87
N PHE A 143 12.32 7.03 14.93
CA PHE A 143 13.21 7.03 16.10
C PHE A 143 14.67 6.70 15.74
N ARG A 144 14.89 6.00 14.62
CA ARG A 144 16.19 5.45 14.21
C ARG A 144 16.67 5.95 12.84
N ILE A 145 16.11 7.06 12.33
CA ILE A 145 16.38 7.64 11.00
C ILE A 145 17.86 7.92 10.67
N HIS A 146 18.72 7.95 11.68
CA HIS A 146 20.15 8.17 11.48
C HIS A 146 20.97 6.88 11.36
N ILE A 147 20.43 5.69 11.58
CA ILE A 147 21.25 4.47 11.62
C ILE A 147 21.92 4.14 10.29
N TRP A 148 21.28 4.44 9.17
CA TRP A 148 21.85 4.31 7.81
C TRP A 148 22.50 5.58 7.29
N SER A 149 22.76 6.57 8.15
CA SER A 149 23.60 7.70 7.74
C SER A 149 24.99 7.20 7.36
N ASP A 150 25.62 7.86 6.39
CA ASP A 150 26.98 7.53 5.93
C ASP A 150 27.96 7.40 7.11
N ASP A 151 27.83 8.30 8.10
CA ASP A 151 28.65 8.32 9.32
C ASP A 151 28.44 7.07 10.19
N ASN A 152 27.19 6.59 10.33
CA ASN A 152 26.88 5.41 11.15
C ASN A 152 27.22 4.11 10.42
N ILE A 153 27.00 4.00 9.11
CA ILE A 153 27.42 2.85 8.30
C ILE A 153 28.95 2.69 8.32
N ALA A 154 29.69 3.80 8.26
CA ALA A 154 31.14 3.77 8.42
C ALA A 154 31.57 3.27 9.82
N ALA A 155 30.76 3.54 10.85
CA ALA A 155 31.04 3.15 12.23
C ALA A 155 30.71 1.68 12.55
N THR A 156 29.74 1.05 11.87
CA THR A 156 29.36 -0.36 12.13
C THR A 156 30.35 -1.38 11.58
N GLY A 157 31.31 -0.98 10.74
CA GLY A 157 32.28 -1.90 10.14
C GLY A 157 31.69 -2.88 9.13
N THR A 158 30.37 -2.87 8.91
CA THR A 158 29.67 -3.57 7.83
C THR A 158 29.87 -2.90 6.47
N ALA A 159 30.69 -1.84 6.43
CA ALA A 159 31.03 -1.13 5.23
C ALA A 159 31.70 -2.04 4.18
N ASP A 160 32.44 -3.11 4.55
CA ASP A 160 32.87 -4.18 3.63
C ASP A 160 33.60 -5.34 4.34
N GLY A 161 33.07 -6.56 4.26
CA GLY A 161 33.77 -7.80 4.60
C GLY A 161 34.59 -8.34 3.43
N TYR A 162 35.92 -8.40 3.56
CA TYR A 162 36.87 -9.26 2.81
C TYR A 162 36.85 -9.31 1.26
N LEU A 163 36.14 -8.43 0.54
CA LEU A 163 36.26 -8.31 -0.91
C LEU A 163 36.38 -6.84 -1.31
N ALA A 164 37.37 -6.52 -2.15
CA ALA A 164 37.52 -5.17 -2.71
C ALA A 164 36.27 -4.81 -3.55
N PRO A 165 35.65 -3.63 -3.36
CA PRO A 165 34.35 -3.38 -3.98
C PRO A 165 34.48 -3.15 -5.49
N THR A 166 33.62 -3.85 -6.22
CA THR A 166 33.01 -3.33 -7.44
C THR A 166 32.22 -2.05 -7.14
N CYS A 167 31.96 -1.25 -8.17
CA CYS A 167 31.07 -0.09 -8.11
C CYS A 167 29.77 -0.39 -7.33
N THR A 168 29.45 0.42 -6.33
CA THR A 168 28.34 0.12 -5.39
C THR A 168 27.07 0.89 -5.71
N LYS A 169 27.18 2.04 -6.37
CA LYS A 169 26.04 2.89 -6.73
C LYS A 169 25.22 2.30 -7.88
N LYS A 170 23.90 2.29 -7.71
CA LYS A 170 22.95 1.86 -8.75
C LYS A 170 22.16 3.05 -9.28
N VAL A 171 22.09 3.14 -10.61
CA VAL A 171 21.26 4.14 -11.26
C VAL A 171 19.78 3.78 -11.10
N PHE A 172 18.98 4.79 -10.83
CA PHE A 172 17.53 4.70 -10.73
C PHE A 172 16.93 5.95 -11.36
N PHE A 173 15.76 5.79 -11.97
CA PHE A 173 14.96 6.93 -12.41
C PHE A 173 13.48 6.64 -12.25
N ASP A 174 12.73 7.74 -12.21
CA ASP A 174 11.29 7.72 -12.23
C ASP A 174 10.73 8.82 -13.16
N GLU A 175 9.44 8.71 -13.48
CA GLU A 175 8.69 9.79 -14.10
C GLU A 175 8.32 10.79 -13.01
N ASN A 176 8.58 12.08 -13.24
CA ASN A 176 8.54 13.09 -12.17
C ASN A 176 7.12 13.39 -11.65
N LEU A 177 6.08 12.82 -12.26
CA LEU A 177 4.68 13.00 -11.90
C LEU A 177 3.94 11.64 -11.71
N SER A 178 4.66 10.51 -11.72
CA SER A 178 4.07 9.16 -11.58
C SER A 178 3.01 8.82 -12.65
N HIS A 179 3.19 9.32 -13.88
CA HIS A 179 2.28 9.07 -14.99
C HIS A 179 2.98 8.37 -16.16
N TYR A 180 2.61 7.12 -16.39
CA TYR A 180 3.20 6.27 -17.44
C TYR A 180 2.48 6.41 -18.81
N SER A 181 1.45 7.26 -18.90
CA SER A 181 0.65 7.49 -20.10
C SER A 181 0.53 8.98 -20.43
N LEU A 182 0.74 9.35 -21.70
CA LEU A 182 0.65 10.75 -22.16
C LEU A 182 0.18 10.88 -23.62
N CYS A 183 -0.36 12.04 -23.99
CA CYS A 183 -0.76 12.33 -25.36
C CYS A 183 0.44 12.58 -26.29
N LEU A 184 0.31 12.19 -27.55
CA LEU A 184 1.27 12.48 -28.61
C LEU A 184 1.58 13.99 -28.66
N GLY A 185 2.87 14.33 -28.64
CA GLY A 185 3.32 15.72 -28.64
C GLY A 185 3.36 16.39 -27.24
N SER A 186 2.86 15.74 -26.20
CA SER A 186 3.01 16.22 -24.83
C SER A 186 4.45 16.05 -24.31
N PRO A 187 4.95 16.97 -23.48
CA PRO A 187 6.25 16.84 -22.86
C PRO A 187 6.23 15.86 -21.70
N ASN A 188 7.10 14.85 -21.73
CA ASN A 188 7.40 13.96 -20.63
C ASN A 188 8.63 14.45 -19.86
N VAL A 189 8.62 14.37 -18.52
CA VAL A 189 9.75 14.79 -17.68
C VAL A 189 10.19 13.64 -16.80
N LEU A 190 11.40 13.15 -17.04
CA LEU A 190 12.01 12.08 -16.26
C LEU A 190 12.92 12.68 -15.19
N LYS A 191 13.20 11.94 -14.12
CA LYS A 191 14.13 12.35 -13.07
C LYS A 191 14.97 11.16 -12.62
N GLY A 192 16.28 11.28 -12.78
CA GLY A 192 17.23 10.31 -12.25
C GLY A 192 17.73 10.65 -10.85
N ASN A 193 18.45 9.71 -10.26
CA ASN A 193 19.10 9.83 -8.95
C ASN A 193 20.52 10.42 -9.02
N LYS A 194 20.79 11.40 -9.90
CA LYS A 194 22.14 11.97 -10.12
C LYS A 194 22.95 12.32 -8.86
N PRO A 195 22.37 12.88 -7.77
CA PRO A 195 23.14 13.30 -6.61
C PRO A 195 23.98 12.21 -5.92
N ILE A 196 23.65 10.93 -6.09
CA ILE A 196 24.45 9.85 -5.49
C ILE A 196 25.78 9.65 -6.22
N PHE A 197 25.91 10.10 -7.47
CA PHE A 197 27.10 9.89 -8.29
C PHE A 197 28.08 11.06 -8.20
N SER A 198 29.37 10.74 -8.15
CA SER A 198 30.48 11.70 -8.22
C SER A 198 31.29 11.46 -9.49
N SER A 199 32.03 12.46 -9.96
CA SER A 199 32.93 12.33 -11.12
C SER A 199 32.27 11.73 -12.37
N ILE A 200 31.02 12.12 -12.66
CA ILE A 200 30.23 11.61 -13.78
C ILE A 200 30.91 11.99 -15.11
N THR A 201 31.23 10.98 -15.92
CA THR A 201 31.79 11.14 -17.27
C THR A 201 30.72 11.03 -18.35
N LYS A 202 29.65 10.28 -18.09
CA LYS A 202 28.51 10.11 -19.00
C LYS A 202 27.21 10.05 -18.21
N TRP A 203 26.19 10.71 -18.73
CA TRP A 203 24.82 10.62 -18.25
C TRP A 203 23.90 10.72 -19.46
N GLU A 204 23.40 9.56 -19.90
CA GLU A 204 22.71 9.40 -21.17
C GLU A 204 21.37 8.71 -20.98
N TRP A 205 20.32 9.39 -21.42
CA TRP A 205 18.97 8.84 -21.53
C TRP A 205 18.76 8.25 -22.93
N ASP A 206 18.12 7.09 -23.00
CA ASP A 206 17.50 6.56 -24.21
C ASP A 206 16.00 6.46 -23.96
N PHE A 207 15.22 7.11 -24.83
CA PHE A 207 13.76 7.18 -24.68
C PHE A 207 13.05 6.04 -25.41
N GLY A 208 13.77 5.12 -26.07
CA GLY A 208 13.18 3.95 -26.74
C GLY A 208 12.57 4.24 -28.11
N ASP A 209 12.50 5.50 -28.53
CA ASP A 209 12.04 5.93 -29.87
C ASP A 209 13.18 6.12 -30.87
N GLY A 210 14.39 5.68 -30.51
CA GLY A 210 15.63 5.86 -31.26
C GLY A 210 16.31 7.20 -31.03
N THR A 211 15.77 8.05 -30.15
CA THR A 211 16.42 9.30 -29.71
C THR A 211 17.07 9.13 -28.34
N THR A 212 18.20 9.81 -28.15
CA THR A 212 18.93 9.80 -26.88
C THR A 212 19.26 11.21 -26.41
N ASN A 213 19.46 11.40 -25.11
CA ASN A 213 19.91 12.65 -24.50
C ASN A 213 21.17 12.43 -23.66
N GLY A 214 22.32 12.76 -24.24
CA GLY A 214 23.63 12.78 -23.58
C GLY A 214 24.06 14.14 -23.02
N SER A 215 23.12 15.07 -22.79
CA SER A 215 23.46 16.44 -22.33
C SER A 215 23.94 16.51 -20.87
N GLY A 216 23.79 15.42 -20.13
CA GLY A 216 24.08 15.35 -18.70
C GLY A 216 22.99 15.90 -17.79
N ASN A 217 21.80 16.21 -18.32
CA ASN A 217 20.67 16.69 -17.55
C ASN A 217 20.04 15.56 -16.71
N ASN A 218 19.88 15.78 -15.40
CA ASN A 218 19.21 14.84 -14.50
C ASN A 218 17.70 14.77 -14.72
N THR A 219 17.11 15.86 -15.22
CA THR A 219 15.68 15.99 -15.45
C THR A 219 15.40 16.35 -16.90
N PRO A 220 15.62 15.44 -17.86
CA PRO A 220 15.37 15.71 -19.27
C PRO A 220 13.86 15.85 -19.52
N GLN A 221 13.53 16.70 -20.50
CA GLN A 221 12.20 16.74 -21.10
C GLN A 221 12.26 16.09 -22.47
N HIS A 222 11.33 15.19 -22.78
CA HIS A 222 11.24 14.52 -24.08
C HIS A 222 9.84 14.62 -24.68
N ILE A 223 9.75 14.64 -26.01
CA ILE A 223 8.48 14.67 -26.75
C ILE A 223 8.52 13.58 -27.79
N TYR A 224 7.63 12.60 -27.67
CA TYR A 224 7.50 11.51 -28.62
C TYR A 224 6.76 11.95 -29.88
N SER A 225 7.23 11.47 -31.02
CA SER A 225 6.70 11.82 -32.35
C SER A 225 5.77 10.78 -32.95
N SER A 226 5.57 9.65 -32.28
CA SER A 226 4.66 8.57 -32.68
C SER A 226 3.96 7.98 -31.46
N VAL A 227 2.82 7.34 -31.69
CA VAL A 227 2.08 6.59 -30.66
C VAL A 227 2.71 5.21 -30.47
N GLY A 228 2.64 4.67 -29.27
CA GLY A 228 3.21 3.37 -28.92
C GLY A 228 3.70 3.31 -27.47
N SER A 229 4.20 2.15 -27.09
CA SER A 229 4.88 1.94 -25.80
C SER A 229 6.39 1.93 -26.00
N TYR A 230 7.12 2.51 -25.06
CA TYR A 230 8.56 2.77 -25.17
C TYR A 230 9.32 2.26 -23.94
N ASP A 231 10.40 1.54 -24.19
CA ASP A 231 11.38 1.15 -23.18
C ASP A 231 12.32 2.33 -22.92
N VAL A 232 12.37 2.81 -21.67
CA VAL A 232 13.24 3.93 -21.30
C VAL A 232 14.43 3.39 -20.55
N SER A 233 15.64 3.86 -20.89
CA SER A 233 16.86 3.52 -20.16
C SER A 233 17.68 4.74 -19.78
N LEU A 234 18.39 4.62 -18.67
CA LEU A 234 19.37 5.59 -18.20
C LEU A 234 20.70 4.90 -17.97
N THR A 235 21.73 5.38 -18.66
CA THR A 235 23.12 4.91 -18.54
C THR A 235 24.00 5.99 -17.94
N VAL A 236 24.72 5.64 -16.88
CA VAL A 236 25.62 6.55 -16.17
C VAL A 236 27.01 5.93 -16.11
N GLU A 237 28.01 6.69 -16.56
CA GLU A 237 29.43 6.38 -16.32
C GLU A 237 29.99 7.38 -15.31
N TYR A 238 30.67 6.88 -14.29
CA TYR A 238 31.11 7.69 -13.16
C TYR A 238 32.37 7.12 -12.51
N GLY A 239 33.08 7.98 -11.78
CA GLY A 239 34.20 7.57 -10.94
C GLY A 239 33.73 7.32 -9.50
N GLU A 240 34.21 6.25 -8.88
CA GLU A 240 33.88 5.94 -7.50
C GLU A 240 35.13 5.54 -6.73
N THR A 241 35.31 6.10 -5.53
CA THR A 241 36.33 5.62 -4.60
C THR A 241 35.63 4.75 -3.57
N THR A 242 35.98 3.48 -3.51
CA THR A 242 35.51 2.54 -2.49
C THR A 242 36.64 2.25 -1.51
N GLU A 243 36.31 1.75 -0.31
CA GLU A 243 37.31 1.44 0.71
C GLU A 243 37.07 0.06 1.31
N ALA A 244 38.14 -0.66 1.66
CA ALA A 244 38.07 -1.91 2.40
C ALA A 244 38.81 -1.77 3.73
N ARG A 245 38.24 -2.35 4.79
CA ARG A 245 38.78 -2.27 6.16
C ARG A 245 39.15 -3.64 6.70
N ALA A 246 40.28 -3.76 7.38
CA ALA A 246 40.69 -5.01 8.00
C ALA A 246 41.53 -4.81 9.26
N ALA A 247 41.49 -5.79 10.16
CA ALA A 247 42.31 -5.82 11.38
C ALA A 247 43.79 -6.16 11.08
N ASN A 248 44.06 -6.95 10.04
CA ASN A 248 45.42 -7.19 9.56
C ASN A 248 45.61 -6.61 8.17
N LEU A 249 46.77 -5.96 7.96
CA LEU A 249 47.12 -5.36 6.68
C LEU A 249 47.21 -6.39 5.53
N SER A 250 47.54 -7.65 5.84
CA SER A 250 47.62 -8.74 4.85
C SER A 250 46.28 -9.16 4.27
N ASP A 251 45.19 -8.78 4.94
CA ASP A 251 43.83 -9.15 4.55
C ASP A 251 43.27 -8.19 3.48
N LEU A 252 43.99 -7.08 3.20
CA LEU A 252 43.65 -6.10 2.19
C LEU A 252 44.37 -6.38 0.86
N ASP A 253 43.67 -6.16 -0.26
CA ASP A 253 44.27 -6.18 -1.59
C ASP A 253 45.00 -4.86 -1.86
N LEU A 254 46.22 -4.76 -1.35
CA LEU A 254 47.06 -3.57 -1.52
C LEU A 254 47.67 -3.46 -2.92
N ILE A 255 47.60 -4.52 -3.74
CA ILE A 255 48.14 -4.50 -5.11
C ILE A 255 47.25 -3.63 -6.00
N ASN A 256 45.94 -3.76 -5.83
CA ASN A 256 44.95 -3.00 -6.59
C ASN A 256 44.50 -1.72 -5.88
N ALA A 257 44.89 -1.52 -4.61
CA ALA A 257 44.59 -0.29 -3.88
C ALA A 257 45.35 0.90 -4.47
N THR A 258 44.66 2.04 -4.54
CA THR A 258 45.23 3.33 -4.93
C THR A 258 46.04 3.95 -3.78
N SER A 259 45.57 3.78 -2.55
CA SER A 259 46.28 4.18 -1.33
C SER A 259 45.76 3.35 -0.14
N TYR A 260 46.45 3.42 1.00
CA TYR A 260 45.96 2.83 2.25
C TYR A 260 46.38 3.71 3.43
N ASP A 261 45.64 3.61 4.52
CA ASP A 261 45.87 4.33 5.78
C ASP A 261 45.67 3.40 6.99
N THR A 262 45.97 3.90 8.19
CA THR A 262 45.83 3.17 9.45
C THR A 262 45.14 4.06 10.48
N VAL A 263 44.01 3.58 10.99
CA VAL A 263 43.25 4.24 12.05
C VAL A 263 43.43 3.46 13.35
N LYS A 264 43.66 4.19 14.44
CA LYS A 264 43.71 3.63 15.79
C LYS A 264 42.51 4.13 16.57
N SER A 265 41.73 3.20 17.10
CA SER A 265 40.55 3.47 17.93
C SER A 265 40.74 2.87 19.31
N THR A 266 40.15 3.51 20.32
CA THR A 266 40.10 2.96 21.68
C THR A 266 38.80 2.20 21.85
N LEU A 267 38.87 0.88 22.02
CA LEU A 267 37.73 0.03 22.30
C LEU A 267 37.61 -0.19 23.82
N ILE A 268 36.39 0.00 24.34
CA ILE A 268 36.09 -0.31 25.74
C ILE A 268 35.71 -1.78 25.86
N VAL A 269 36.53 -2.53 26.59
CA VAL A 269 36.34 -3.97 26.83
C VAL A 269 36.00 -4.22 28.30
N GLN A 270 35.25 -5.29 28.57
CA GLN A 270 34.79 -5.64 29.91
C GLN A 270 35.06 -7.11 30.20
N GLY A 271 35.38 -7.44 31.46
CA GLY A 271 35.64 -8.81 31.88
C GLY A 271 36.21 -8.89 33.30
N THR A 272 36.79 -10.04 33.64
CA THR A 272 37.62 -10.15 34.84
C THR A 272 38.93 -9.39 34.64
N GLN A 273 39.56 -8.96 35.73
CA GLN A 273 40.88 -8.31 35.66
C GLN A 273 41.92 -9.21 34.99
N ALA A 274 41.82 -10.53 35.16
CA ALA A 274 42.74 -11.49 34.55
C ALA A 274 42.57 -11.55 33.02
N GLU A 275 41.34 -11.56 32.53
CA GLU A 275 41.04 -11.53 31.09
C GLU A 275 41.49 -10.21 30.46
N LEU A 276 41.17 -9.07 31.09
CA LEU A 276 41.59 -7.75 30.59
C LEU A 276 43.11 -7.60 30.57
N ASN A 277 43.81 -8.09 31.60
CA ASN A 277 45.28 -8.11 31.61
C ASN A 277 45.84 -9.03 30.52
N ALA A 278 45.21 -10.19 30.29
CA ALA A 278 45.63 -11.13 29.24
C ALA A 278 45.44 -10.56 27.84
N MET A 279 44.41 -9.73 27.64
CA MET A 279 44.15 -8.98 26.41
C MET A 279 45.05 -7.74 26.26
N GLY A 280 45.84 -7.37 27.28
CA GLY A 280 46.67 -6.17 27.24
C GLY A 280 45.89 -4.86 27.37
N ALA A 281 44.69 -4.89 27.94
CA ALA A 281 43.88 -3.69 28.15
C ALA A 281 44.57 -2.71 29.13
N THR A 282 44.37 -1.43 28.89
CA THR A 282 44.88 -0.30 29.67
C THR A 282 43.72 0.40 30.40
N ASN A 283 44.02 1.38 31.26
CA ASN A 283 42.99 2.13 32.01
C ASN A 283 41.96 1.25 32.75
N ILE A 284 42.41 0.08 33.23
CA ILE A 284 41.51 -0.89 33.84
C ILE A 284 41.01 -0.36 35.19
N SER A 285 39.70 -0.21 35.31
CA SER A 285 39.04 0.26 36.51
C SER A 285 37.90 -0.67 36.92
N ILE A 286 37.63 -0.71 38.23
CA ILE A 286 36.58 -1.54 38.81
C ILE A 286 35.25 -0.80 38.72
N HIS A 287 34.22 -1.49 38.24
CA HIS A 287 32.85 -0.99 38.19
C HIS A 287 31.95 -1.87 39.04
N SER A 288 31.14 -1.24 39.89
CA SER A 288 30.10 -1.92 40.67
C SER A 288 28.85 -2.10 39.81
N ASN A 289 28.32 -3.32 39.75
CA ASN A 289 27.02 -3.55 39.12
C ASN A 289 25.92 -2.88 39.95
N GLY A 290 25.17 -1.97 39.32
CA GLY A 290 23.82 -1.61 39.77
C GLY A 290 22.80 -2.68 39.34
N TYR A 291 21.52 -2.31 39.24
CA TYR A 291 20.42 -3.18 38.76
C TYR A 291 20.69 -3.89 37.43
N LEU A 292 21.63 -3.42 36.61
CA LEU A 292 22.05 -4.03 35.34
C LEU A 292 22.83 -5.35 35.51
N GLY A 293 23.47 -5.62 36.65
CA GLY A 293 24.24 -6.86 36.86
C GLY A 293 23.41 -8.12 36.93
N ALA A 294 22.16 -8.00 37.38
CA ALA A 294 21.20 -9.09 37.42
C ALA A 294 20.80 -9.58 36.02
N TYR A 295 20.87 -8.69 35.01
CA TYR A 295 20.55 -8.98 33.61
C TYR A 295 21.56 -9.92 32.95
N TRP A 296 22.77 -10.02 33.51
CA TRP A 296 23.89 -10.82 32.99
C TRP A 296 24.21 -12.05 33.85
N GLY A 297 23.29 -12.46 34.73
CA GLY A 297 23.48 -13.61 35.62
C GLY A 297 24.49 -13.38 36.76
N PHE A 298 24.98 -12.16 36.96
CA PHE A 298 25.87 -11.83 38.06
C PHE A 298 25.07 -11.33 39.27
N GLY A 299 25.42 -11.81 40.47
CA GLY A 299 24.75 -11.38 41.70
C GLY A 299 24.78 -9.85 41.89
N PRO A 300 23.81 -9.26 42.62
CA PRO A 300 23.66 -7.81 42.82
C PRO A 300 24.83 -7.14 43.58
N THR A 301 25.86 -7.89 43.95
CA THR A 301 27.09 -7.44 44.60
C THR A 301 28.35 -7.73 43.76
N SER A 302 28.19 -8.10 42.49
CA SER A 302 29.30 -8.40 41.59
C SER A 302 30.00 -7.12 41.12
N THR A 303 31.32 -7.21 40.99
CA THR A 303 32.16 -6.18 40.38
C THR A 303 32.76 -6.75 39.11
N TYR A 304 32.73 -5.98 38.02
CA TYR A 304 33.46 -6.31 36.80
C TYR A 304 34.49 -5.21 36.54
N TYR A 305 35.46 -5.54 35.69
CA TYR A 305 36.46 -4.58 35.27
C TYR A 305 36.15 -4.09 33.87
N ARG A 306 36.41 -2.81 33.63
CA ARG A 306 36.38 -2.19 32.31
C ARG A 306 37.77 -1.67 31.99
N GLY A 307 38.25 -1.95 30.80
CA GLY A 307 39.54 -1.47 30.31
C GLY A 307 39.41 -0.94 28.88
N GLU A 308 40.50 -0.36 28.41
CA GLU A 308 40.63 0.22 27.08
C GLU A 308 41.68 -0.56 26.30
N ILE A 309 41.34 -1.08 25.13
CA ILE A 309 42.28 -1.68 24.19
C ILE A 309 42.42 -0.76 22.98
N GLU A 310 43.64 -0.57 22.49
CA GLU A 310 43.86 0.11 21.23
C GLU A 310 43.66 -0.90 20.10
N GLU A 311 42.64 -0.67 19.29
CA GLU A 311 42.38 -1.44 18.08
C GLU A 311 42.98 -0.70 16.89
N THR A 312 43.64 -1.43 16.00
CA THR A 312 44.21 -0.90 14.78
C THR A 312 43.41 -1.43 13.60
N THR A 313 42.86 -0.52 12.81
CA THR A 313 42.12 -0.83 11.58
C THR A 313 42.88 -0.26 10.40
N TYR A 314 43.21 -1.12 9.45
CA TYR A 314 43.80 -0.72 8.18
C TYR A 314 42.69 -0.42 7.18
N ILE A 315 42.85 0.64 6.38
CA ILE A 315 41.90 1.05 5.36
C ILE A 315 42.63 1.09 4.02
N ALA A 316 42.14 0.40 3.00
CA ALA A 316 42.63 0.50 1.62
C ALA A 316 41.58 1.20 0.75
N TYR A 317 42.01 2.12 -0.11
CA TYR A 317 41.16 2.91 -1.01
C TYR A 317 41.35 2.46 -2.46
N TYR A 318 40.25 2.31 -3.20
CA TYR A 318 40.22 1.84 -4.59
C TYR A 318 39.48 2.84 -5.47
N THR A 319 40.16 3.44 -6.45
CA THR A 319 39.51 4.31 -7.45
C THR A 319 39.06 3.49 -8.66
N ASN A 320 37.74 3.44 -8.86
CA ASN A 320 37.07 2.66 -9.89
C ASN A 320 36.47 3.55 -10.97
N SER A 321 36.44 3.05 -12.21
CA SER A 321 35.63 3.59 -13.30
C SER A 321 34.41 2.69 -13.49
N CYS A 322 33.23 3.27 -13.34
CA CYS A 322 31.98 2.54 -13.14
C CYS A 322 30.97 2.85 -14.24
N THR A 323 30.15 1.86 -14.55
CA THR A 323 28.98 2.01 -15.42
C THR A 323 27.78 1.37 -14.74
N SER A 324 26.68 2.12 -14.65
CA SER A 324 25.40 1.65 -14.14
C SER A 324 24.31 1.93 -15.16
N THR A 325 23.43 0.96 -15.40
CA THR A 325 22.35 1.05 -16.38
C THR A 325 21.08 0.44 -15.81
N ILE A 326 19.95 1.12 -16.01
CA ILE A 326 18.61 0.61 -15.71
C ILE A 326 17.72 0.85 -16.92
N THR A 327 16.90 -0.14 -17.25
CA THR A 327 15.90 -0.09 -18.32
C THR A 327 14.56 -0.49 -17.74
N LYS A 328 13.55 0.36 -17.91
CA LYS A 328 12.16 0.04 -17.59
C LYS A 328 11.43 -0.24 -18.91
N SER A 329 10.94 -1.47 -19.07
CA SER A 329 10.26 -1.93 -20.29
C SER A 329 8.83 -1.40 -20.33
N ASN A 330 8.31 -1.03 -21.51
CA ASN A 330 6.97 -0.44 -21.71
C ASN A 330 6.64 0.73 -20.75
N PHE A 331 7.68 1.43 -20.28
CA PHE A 331 7.57 2.41 -19.20
C PHE A 331 6.73 3.63 -19.57
N ILE A 332 6.80 4.07 -20.82
CA ILE A 332 6.02 5.20 -21.32
C ILE A 332 5.10 4.73 -22.44
N THR A 333 3.80 5.02 -22.30
CA THR A 333 2.79 4.80 -23.34
C THR A 333 2.32 6.14 -23.90
N VAL A 334 2.47 6.32 -25.21
CA VAL A 334 2.08 7.52 -25.94
C VAL A 334 0.82 7.24 -26.76
N LEU A 335 -0.21 8.01 -26.50
CA LEU A 335 -1.55 7.81 -27.06
C LEU A 335 -1.93 8.94 -28.03
N PRO A 336 -2.85 8.71 -28.98
CA PRO A 336 -3.35 9.76 -29.88
C PRO A 336 -3.98 10.93 -29.11
N THR A 337 -3.92 12.14 -29.67
CA THR A 337 -4.52 13.35 -29.09
C THR A 337 -6.04 13.44 -29.29
N ALA A 338 -6.61 12.60 -30.15
CA ALA A 338 -8.04 12.55 -30.43
C ALA A 338 -8.49 11.10 -30.49
N ALA A 339 -9.73 10.84 -30.08
CA ALA A 339 -10.31 9.52 -30.16
C ALA A 339 -10.52 9.06 -31.61
N ALA A 340 -10.32 7.76 -31.86
CA ALA A 340 -10.71 7.14 -33.13
C ALA A 340 -12.22 6.80 -33.15
N ASN A 341 -12.82 6.64 -31.97
CA ASN A 341 -14.22 6.31 -31.78
C ASN A 341 -15.07 7.59 -31.87
N ASN A 342 -15.91 7.69 -32.92
CA ASN A 342 -16.77 8.85 -33.23
C ASN A 342 -18.25 8.47 -33.47
N SER A 343 -18.72 7.40 -32.82
CA SER A 343 -20.10 6.93 -32.91
C SER A 343 -21.05 7.74 -32.03
N SER A 344 -22.35 7.71 -32.36
CA SER A 344 -23.41 8.40 -31.60
C SER A 344 -23.76 7.74 -30.26
N SER A 345 -23.20 6.56 -29.99
CA SER A 345 -23.26 5.86 -28.70
C SER A 345 -22.29 4.66 -28.76
N TYR A 346 -21.79 4.24 -27.61
CA TYR A 346 -20.95 3.06 -27.45
C TYR A 346 -21.61 2.12 -26.44
N ALA A 347 -21.56 0.82 -26.67
CA ALA A 347 -22.16 -0.19 -25.79
C ALA A 347 -21.25 -1.41 -25.73
N TYR A 348 -20.97 -1.87 -24.52
CA TYR A 348 -20.09 -3.00 -24.22
C TYR A 348 -20.79 -3.94 -23.26
N SER A 349 -21.15 -5.12 -23.76
CA SER A 349 -21.64 -6.26 -22.96
C SER A 349 -20.65 -7.41 -22.92
N PHE A 350 -19.42 -7.19 -23.42
CA PHE A 350 -18.33 -8.17 -23.38
C PHE A 350 -18.67 -9.50 -24.06
N GLU A 351 -19.56 -9.48 -25.06
CA GLU A 351 -19.90 -10.67 -25.86
C GLU A 351 -18.76 -11.07 -26.81
N ASN A 352 -17.86 -10.13 -27.09
CA ASN A 352 -16.64 -10.38 -27.85
C ASN A 352 -15.43 -10.34 -26.91
N ASP A 353 -14.66 -11.43 -26.87
CA ASP A 353 -13.42 -11.55 -26.09
C ASP A 353 -12.42 -10.40 -26.32
N SER A 354 -12.50 -9.73 -27.48
CA SER A 354 -11.61 -8.63 -27.81
C SER A 354 -11.95 -7.31 -27.09
N GLU A 355 -13.19 -7.13 -26.60
CA GLU A 355 -13.60 -5.90 -25.90
C GLU A 355 -12.77 -5.67 -24.64
N LEU A 356 -12.49 -6.74 -23.88
CA LEU A 356 -11.50 -6.73 -22.81
C LEU A 356 -10.09 -6.96 -23.39
N GLY A 357 -9.19 -5.98 -23.20
CA GLY A 357 -7.82 -5.99 -23.71
C GLY A 357 -7.58 -5.10 -24.93
N THR A 358 -8.62 -4.57 -25.58
CA THR A 358 -8.48 -3.55 -26.64
C THR A 358 -9.22 -2.25 -26.31
N ASP A 359 -10.54 -2.32 -26.16
CA ASP A 359 -11.39 -1.17 -25.83
C ASP A 359 -11.43 -0.89 -24.33
N TRP A 360 -11.31 -1.93 -23.52
CA TRP A 360 -11.19 -1.82 -22.07
C TRP A 360 -9.99 -2.64 -21.62
N VAL A 361 -8.90 -1.97 -21.27
CA VAL A 361 -7.65 -2.62 -20.90
C VAL A 361 -7.59 -2.73 -19.38
N ALA A 362 -7.55 -3.97 -18.89
CA ALA A 362 -7.28 -4.25 -17.49
C ALA A 362 -5.79 -4.02 -17.24
N ASN A 363 -5.46 -2.98 -16.47
CA ASN A 363 -4.09 -2.73 -16.06
C ASN A 363 -3.91 -3.35 -14.68
N THR A 364 -2.95 -4.26 -14.55
CA THR A 364 -2.23 -4.38 -13.29
C THR A 364 -1.38 -3.13 -13.17
N ILE A 365 -1.53 -2.36 -12.11
CA ILE A 365 -0.47 -1.41 -11.73
C ILE A 365 0.76 -2.32 -11.56
N GLU A 366 1.70 -2.26 -12.50
CA GLU A 366 3.03 -2.83 -12.30
C GLU A 366 3.67 -1.96 -11.23
N GLU A 367 3.31 -2.18 -9.98
CA GLU A 367 4.27 -1.97 -8.91
C GLU A 367 5.46 -2.86 -9.27
N ASP A 368 6.62 -2.23 -9.40
CA ASP A 368 7.90 -2.83 -9.80
C ASP A 368 7.95 -4.29 -9.37
N GLU A 369 8.13 -5.23 -10.32
CA GLU A 369 8.24 -6.67 -10.04
C GLU A 369 9.09 -6.88 -8.79
N ASN A 370 8.41 -7.11 -7.65
CA ASN A 370 9.11 -7.38 -6.42
C ASN A 370 9.62 -8.80 -6.58
N ILE A 371 10.93 -8.92 -6.81
CA ILE A 371 11.63 -10.19 -7.05
C ILE A 371 11.51 -11.13 -5.82
N TRP A 372 10.94 -10.63 -4.71
CA TRP A 372 10.64 -11.34 -3.48
C TRP A 372 9.14 -11.56 -3.22
N ASP A 373 8.26 -11.30 -4.19
CA ASP A 373 6.85 -11.69 -4.10
C ASP A 373 6.73 -13.22 -4.25
N PHE A 374 6.68 -13.91 -3.11
CA PHE A 374 6.39 -15.33 -3.02
C PHE A 374 4.89 -15.63 -2.91
N SER A 375 4.03 -14.61 -2.95
CA SER A 375 2.60 -14.83 -2.98
C SER A 375 2.25 -15.41 -4.36
N THR A 376 1.76 -16.65 -4.37
CA THR A 376 1.05 -17.18 -5.56
C THR A 376 -0.31 -16.51 -5.74
N ILE A 377 -0.54 -15.35 -5.11
CA ILE A 377 -1.70 -14.52 -5.31
C ILE A 377 -1.43 -13.79 -6.62
N THR A 378 -1.70 -14.48 -7.73
CA THR A 378 -1.90 -13.86 -9.03
C THR A 378 -2.56 -12.50 -8.82
N ASN A 379 -1.97 -11.40 -9.33
CA ASN A 379 -2.62 -10.10 -9.39
C ASN A 379 -4.00 -10.26 -10.04
N LYS A 380 -5.03 -10.52 -9.22
CA LYS A 380 -6.39 -10.82 -9.68
C LYS A 380 -6.95 -9.52 -10.19
N THR A 381 -6.92 -9.38 -11.51
CA THR A 381 -7.41 -8.23 -12.26
C THR A 381 -8.78 -8.55 -12.84
N TRP A 382 -9.36 -7.58 -13.55
CA TRP A 382 -10.63 -7.75 -14.25
C TRP A 382 -10.52 -8.85 -15.31
N GLU A 383 -11.40 -9.84 -15.24
CA GLU A 383 -11.48 -10.96 -16.18
C GLU A 383 -12.86 -11.06 -16.84
N ARG A 384 -12.90 -11.51 -18.09
CA ARG A 384 -14.15 -11.79 -18.81
C ARG A 384 -14.68 -13.15 -18.37
N ILE A 385 -15.98 -13.23 -18.06
CA ILE A 385 -16.66 -14.46 -17.64
C ILE A 385 -17.89 -14.73 -18.50
N ASP A 386 -18.02 -15.97 -18.96
CA ASP A 386 -19.21 -16.44 -19.68
C ASP A 386 -20.31 -16.97 -18.75
N GLY A 387 -21.55 -16.86 -19.19
CA GLY A 387 -22.74 -17.41 -18.53
C GLY A 387 -23.24 -16.59 -17.33
N VAL A 388 -22.77 -15.35 -17.18
CA VAL A 388 -23.20 -14.35 -16.20
C VAL A 388 -23.22 -13.01 -16.91
N ALA A 389 -24.38 -12.39 -17.01
CA ALA A 389 -24.55 -11.09 -17.66
C ALA A 389 -25.83 -10.40 -17.19
N SER A 390 -25.81 -9.08 -17.26
CA SER A 390 -26.97 -8.19 -17.26
C SER A 390 -27.55 -8.06 -18.67
N ASP A 391 -26.68 -7.94 -19.68
CA ASP A 391 -27.02 -7.90 -21.10
C ASP A 391 -26.20 -8.96 -21.87
N GLY A 392 -26.86 -9.78 -22.70
CA GLY A 392 -26.18 -10.85 -23.43
C GLY A 392 -25.90 -12.09 -22.57
N SER A 393 -24.65 -12.56 -22.60
CA SER A 393 -24.22 -13.84 -22.04
C SER A 393 -22.87 -13.81 -21.32
N ALA A 394 -22.12 -12.71 -21.39
CA ALA A 394 -20.87 -12.51 -20.69
C ALA A 394 -20.83 -11.18 -19.92
N SER A 395 -19.85 -11.05 -19.03
CA SER A 395 -19.58 -9.83 -18.27
C SER A 395 -18.11 -9.79 -17.86
N VAL A 396 -17.67 -8.68 -17.26
CA VAL A 396 -16.36 -8.61 -16.59
C VAL A 396 -16.54 -8.73 -15.08
N MET A 397 -15.59 -9.44 -14.47
CA MET A 397 -15.62 -9.78 -13.06
C MET A 397 -14.26 -9.50 -12.43
N ILE A 398 -14.28 -9.02 -11.20
CA ILE A 398 -13.15 -9.13 -10.30
C ILE A 398 -13.43 -10.20 -9.26
N GLU A 399 -12.53 -11.16 -9.15
CA GLU A 399 -12.68 -12.31 -8.28
C GLU A 399 -12.47 -11.91 -6.80
N ALA A 400 -13.17 -12.61 -5.92
CA ALA A 400 -13.05 -12.49 -4.48
C ALA A 400 -11.59 -12.52 -3.99
N ARG A 401 -11.30 -11.64 -3.02
CA ARG A 401 -10.04 -11.57 -2.29
C ARG A 401 -10.28 -11.92 -0.83
N ASP A 402 -9.31 -12.62 -0.23
CA ASP A 402 -9.38 -13.11 1.14
C ASP A 402 -9.20 -12.01 2.21
N GLY A 403 -8.81 -10.80 1.79
CA GLY A 403 -8.62 -9.64 2.67
C GLY A 403 -7.23 -9.52 3.26
N LEU A 404 -6.33 -10.48 2.97
CA LEU A 404 -4.90 -10.38 3.27
C LEU A 404 -4.15 -9.61 2.17
N SER A 405 -4.75 -9.49 0.99
CA SER A 405 -4.27 -8.74 -0.16
C SER A 405 -5.09 -7.45 -0.35
N LEU A 406 -4.64 -6.38 0.32
CA LEU A 406 -5.13 -5.02 0.04
C LEU A 406 -4.63 -4.59 -1.34
N GLY A 407 -5.45 -3.86 -2.09
CA GLY A 407 -5.02 -3.30 -3.36
C GLY A 407 -6.17 -2.87 -4.25
N GLU A 408 -5.78 -2.26 -5.37
CA GLU A 408 -6.68 -1.71 -6.36
C GLU A 408 -6.64 -2.55 -7.63
N SER A 409 -7.74 -2.56 -8.37
CA SER A 409 -7.78 -3.20 -9.69
C SER A 409 -8.50 -2.32 -10.67
N VAL A 410 -7.81 -2.07 -11.77
CA VAL A 410 -8.17 -0.99 -12.68
C VAL A 410 -8.47 -1.54 -14.06
N ILE A 411 -9.55 -1.07 -14.65
CA ILE A 411 -9.84 -1.24 -16.08
C ILE A 411 -10.06 0.14 -16.71
N VAL A 412 -9.32 0.42 -17.78
CA VAL A 412 -9.27 1.72 -18.46
C VAL A 412 -9.82 1.59 -19.87
N SER A 413 -10.69 2.50 -20.28
CA SER A 413 -11.24 2.50 -21.63
C SER A 413 -10.27 3.05 -22.67
N ALA A 414 -10.55 2.75 -23.94
CA ALA A 414 -10.10 3.52 -25.08
C ALA A 414 -10.63 4.96 -25.00
N ALA A 415 -10.11 5.82 -25.86
CA ALA A 415 -10.59 7.20 -25.98
C ALA A 415 -11.88 7.26 -26.82
N TYR A 416 -12.81 8.13 -26.42
CA TYR A 416 -14.08 8.40 -27.10
C TYR A 416 -14.21 9.89 -27.43
N ASP A 417 -14.69 10.19 -28.64
CA ASP A 417 -15.09 11.54 -29.01
C ASP A 417 -16.53 11.76 -28.53
N LEU A 418 -16.65 12.58 -27.48
CA LEU A 418 -17.91 12.96 -26.87
C LEU A 418 -18.27 14.44 -27.12
N SER A 419 -17.45 15.14 -27.91
CA SER A 419 -17.60 16.58 -28.18
C SER A 419 -18.91 16.92 -28.90
N GLY A 420 -19.49 15.95 -29.61
CA GLY A 420 -20.76 16.09 -30.33
C GLY A 420 -22.01 15.93 -29.46
N PHE A 421 -21.91 15.43 -28.23
CA PHE A 421 -23.04 15.26 -27.32
C PHE A 421 -23.34 16.55 -26.56
N THR A 422 -24.61 16.78 -26.22
CA THR A 422 -24.99 17.92 -25.37
C THR A 422 -24.74 17.60 -23.89
N ASN A 423 -25.21 16.43 -23.47
CA ASN A 423 -25.06 15.90 -22.13
C ASN A 423 -24.48 14.47 -22.19
N PRO A 424 -23.18 14.31 -22.48
CA PRO A 424 -22.51 13.00 -22.38
C PRO A 424 -22.62 12.42 -20.97
N VAL A 425 -22.89 11.11 -20.90
CA VAL A 425 -22.97 10.29 -19.68
C VAL A 425 -22.44 8.89 -19.94
N ILE A 426 -22.04 8.19 -18.87
CA ILE A 426 -21.74 6.75 -18.88
C ILE A 426 -22.73 6.00 -18.00
N LYS A 427 -23.33 4.94 -18.53
CA LYS A 427 -24.21 4.00 -17.83
C LYS A 427 -23.50 2.65 -17.74
N PHE A 428 -23.68 1.91 -16.65
CA PHE A 428 -23.24 0.53 -16.57
C PHE A 428 -24.12 -0.27 -15.60
N SER A 429 -24.21 -1.58 -15.83
CA SER A 429 -24.80 -2.52 -14.88
C SER A 429 -23.72 -3.08 -13.96
N TYR A 430 -24.06 -3.28 -12.69
CA TYR A 430 -23.16 -3.87 -11.70
C TYR A 430 -23.93 -4.82 -10.78
N SER A 431 -23.19 -5.74 -10.15
CA SER A 431 -23.72 -6.63 -9.12
C SER A 431 -22.57 -7.13 -8.24
N GLY A 432 -22.76 -7.14 -6.93
CA GLY A 432 -21.74 -7.62 -6.02
C GLY A 432 -22.29 -8.10 -4.69
N ALA A 433 -21.46 -8.83 -3.96
CA ALA A 433 -21.82 -9.40 -2.68
C ALA A 433 -20.77 -9.13 -1.61
N GLY A 434 -21.23 -9.01 -0.36
CA GLY A 434 -20.37 -8.91 0.80
C GLY A 434 -20.06 -10.30 1.37
N VAL A 435 -18.86 -10.44 1.93
CA VAL A 435 -18.53 -11.60 2.78
C VAL A 435 -18.97 -11.35 4.24
N HIS A 436 -18.98 -10.09 4.66
CA HIS A 436 -19.30 -9.64 6.02
C HIS A 436 -20.36 -8.54 6.01
N SER A 437 -21.04 -8.34 7.16
CA SER A 437 -22.10 -7.36 7.33
C SER A 437 -21.65 -5.89 7.31
N TYR A 438 -20.35 -5.63 7.24
CA TYR A 438 -19.75 -4.29 7.16
C TYR A 438 -18.85 -4.25 5.92
N PRO A 439 -19.40 -3.91 4.74
CA PRO A 439 -18.61 -3.83 3.53
C PRO A 439 -17.64 -2.64 3.60
N VAL A 440 -16.42 -2.83 3.09
CA VAL A 440 -15.35 -1.82 3.06
C VAL A 440 -14.77 -1.58 1.66
N ASN A 441 -15.25 -2.34 0.67
CA ASN A 441 -14.77 -2.26 -0.72
C ASN A 441 -15.62 -1.29 -1.52
N GLU A 442 -15.01 -0.51 -2.39
CA GLU A 442 -15.69 0.54 -3.17
C GLU A 442 -15.31 0.46 -4.65
N LEU A 443 -16.16 1.03 -5.51
CA LEU A 443 -15.87 1.20 -6.93
C LEU A 443 -15.79 2.68 -7.24
N ASN A 444 -14.61 3.16 -7.59
CA ASN A 444 -14.37 4.53 -8.00
C ASN A 444 -14.36 4.63 -9.53
N VAL A 445 -15.04 5.63 -10.08
CA VAL A 445 -15.10 5.88 -11.52
C VAL A 445 -14.48 7.24 -11.80
N PHE A 446 -13.51 7.26 -12.70
CA PHE A 446 -12.80 8.47 -13.10
C PHE A 446 -12.90 8.66 -14.61
N TYR A 447 -12.59 9.87 -15.05
CA TYR A 447 -12.37 10.18 -16.45
C TYR A 447 -11.08 10.99 -16.64
N SER A 448 -10.54 10.93 -17.85
CA SER A 448 -9.39 11.70 -18.29
C SER A 448 -9.69 12.30 -19.66
N ASN A 449 -9.23 13.55 -19.88
CA ASN A 449 -9.24 14.21 -21.18
C ASN A 449 -7.82 14.56 -21.69
N ASP A 450 -6.81 13.92 -21.10
CA ASP A 450 -5.38 14.15 -21.38
C ASP A 450 -4.62 12.83 -21.52
N CYS A 451 -5.27 11.85 -22.16
CA CYS A 451 -4.70 10.53 -22.45
C CYS A 451 -4.30 9.72 -21.21
N GLY A 452 -4.98 9.92 -20.09
CA GLY A 452 -4.68 9.24 -18.82
C GLY A 452 -3.52 9.87 -18.05
N TRP A 453 -3.07 11.09 -18.42
CA TRP A 453 -2.10 11.84 -17.64
C TRP A 453 -2.74 12.26 -16.31
N SER A 454 -3.95 12.81 -16.29
CA SER A 454 -4.69 13.09 -15.07
C SER A 454 -6.07 12.44 -15.05
N TRP A 455 -6.47 11.98 -13.87
CA TRP A 455 -7.76 11.34 -13.64
C TRP A 455 -8.60 12.22 -12.72
N LYS A 456 -9.80 12.59 -13.18
CA LYS A 456 -10.79 13.36 -12.45
C LYS A 456 -11.90 12.42 -11.99
N SER A 457 -12.33 12.53 -10.74
CA SER A 457 -13.41 11.70 -10.21
C SER A 457 -14.73 12.05 -10.92
N LEU A 458 -15.43 11.02 -11.40
CA LEU A 458 -16.75 11.11 -12.01
C LEU A 458 -17.86 10.73 -11.02
N GLY A 459 -17.56 9.77 -10.15
CA GLY A 459 -18.46 9.25 -9.13
C GLY A 459 -17.91 7.98 -8.50
N SER A 460 -18.63 7.41 -7.54
CA SER A 460 -18.27 6.13 -6.93
C SER A 460 -19.53 5.35 -6.52
N LEU A 461 -19.38 4.04 -6.35
CA LEU A 461 -20.32 3.19 -5.62
C LEU A 461 -19.78 3.00 -4.21
N THR A 462 -20.60 3.35 -3.23
CA THR A 462 -20.27 3.16 -1.82
C THR A 462 -20.16 1.67 -1.48
N PRO A 463 -19.49 1.30 -0.37
CA PRO A 463 -19.41 -0.09 0.03
C PRO A 463 -20.76 -0.79 0.20
N GLN A 464 -21.80 -0.05 0.58
CA GLN A 464 -23.14 -0.59 0.72
C GLN A 464 -23.81 -0.90 -0.64
N GLU A 465 -23.51 -0.10 -1.67
CA GLU A 465 -24.01 -0.29 -3.03
C GLU A 465 -23.25 -1.41 -3.75
N VAL A 466 -21.95 -1.53 -3.52
CA VAL A 466 -21.11 -2.61 -4.07
C VAL A 466 -21.57 -4.00 -3.61
N VAL A 467 -22.23 -4.12 -2.45
CA VAL A 467 -22.75 -5.38 -1.90
C VAL A 467 -24.27 -5.52 -2.01
N ASP A 468 -24.86 -4.97 -3.07
CA ASP A 468 -26.30 -4.93 -3.32
C ASP A 468 -27.01 -6.29 -3.24
N ALA A 469 -26.37 -7.37 -3.67
CA ALA A 469 -26.94 -8.72 -3.63
C ALA A 469 -26.98 -9.30 -2.21
N GLY A 470 -26.34 -8.64 -1.25
CA GLY A 470 -26.28 -9.05 0.16
C GLY A 470 -25.08 -9.93 0.49
N LEU A 471 -25.24 -10.77 1.52
CA LEU A 471 -24.13 -11.55 2.10
C LEU A 471 -24.05 -12.96 1.54
N TYR A 472 -22.87 -13.34 1.07
CA TYR A 472 -22.59 -14.67 0.52
C TYR A 472 -21.32 -15.26 1.13
N LYS A 473 -21.42 -16.49 1.62
CA LYS A 473 -20.29 -17.26 2.18
C LYS A 473 -19.49 -18.04 1.14
N SER A 474 -20.04 -18.19 -0.06
CA SER A 474 -19.40 -18.83 -1.22
C SER A 474 -19.20 -17.78 -2.32
N SER A 475 -18.41 -18.11 -3.34
CA SER A 475 -18.26 -17.26 -4.53
C SER A 475 -19.62 -16.88 -5.09
N PHE A 476 -19.85 -15.58 -5.20
CA PHE A 476 -21.10 -14.98 -5.63
C PHE A 476 -21.22 -15.06 -7.15
N LYS A 477 -22.43 -15.40 -7.60
CA LYS A 477 -22.80 -15.44 -9.02
C LYS A 477 -24.17 -14.75 -9.18
N PRO A 478 -24.25 -13.58 -9.81
CA PRO A 478 -25.48 -12.82 -9.99
C PRO A 478 -26.59 -13.62 -10.67
N LYS A 479 -27.82 -13.45 -10.20
CA LYS A 479 -29.05 -13.81 -10.94
C LYS A 479 -29.58 -12.57 -11.65
N SER A 480 -30.54 -12.76 -12.55
CA SER A 480 -31.17 -11.66 -13.30
C SER A 480 -31.81 -10.57 -12.41
N SER A 481 -32.14 -10.89 -11.15
CA SER A 481 -32.70 -9.93 -10.18
C SER A 481 -31.66 -9.13 -9.42
N ASP A 482 -30.40 -9.54 -9.49
CA ASP A 482 -29.33 -9.04 -8.61
C ASP A 482 -28.53 -7.92 -9.28
N TRP A 483 -28.82 -7.60 -10.54
CA TRP A 483 -28.18 -6.54 -11.30
C TRP A 483 -28.84 -5.19 -11.07
N ASN A 484 -28.01 -4.18 -10.84
CA ASN A 484 -28.42 -2.79 -10.76
C ASN A 484 -27.74 -1.98 -11.86
N ASP A 485 -28.47 -1.02 -12.42
CA ASP A 485 -27.93 -0.05 -13.37
C ASP A 485 -27.51 1.20 -12.65
N THR A 486 -26.41 1.82 -13.04
CA THR A 486 -26.07 3.18 -12.63
C THR A 486 -25.66 4.04 -13.79
N ILE A 487 -25.74 5.36 -13.59
CA ILE A 487 -25.38 6.36 -14.58
C ILE A 487 -24.57 7.44 -13.89
N MET A 488 -23.47 7.84 -14.52
CA MET A 488 -22.52 8.81 -13.99
C MET A 488 -22.21 9.86 -15.04
N PHE A 489 -22.01 11.09 -14.59
CA PHE A 489 -21.82 12.25 -15.44
C PHE A 489 -21.10 13.38 -14.70
N ASP A 490 -20.41 14.26 -15.45
CA ASP A 490 -19.82 15.48 -14.91
C ASP A 490 -20.64 16.70 -15.37
N ARG A 491 -21.09 17.54 -14.43
CA ARG A 491 -21.82 18.79 -14.73
C ARG A 491 -21.06 20.04 -14.27
N VAL A 492 -19.76 19.92 -13.97
CA VAL A 492 -18.90 21.06 -13.63
C VAL A 492 -18.52 21.81 -14.91
N GLY A 493 -18.85 23.12 -14.99
CA GLY A 493 -18.51 23.96 -16.15
C GLY A 493 -19.33 23.64 -17.42
N PRO A 494 -18.79 23.80 -18.65
CA PRO A 494 -19.50 23.53 -19.92
C PRO A 494 -19.73 22.04 -20.20
N ASN A 495 -19.85 21.20 -19.16
CA ASN A 495 -19.86 19.72 -19.22
C ASN A 495 -18.48 19.15 -19.59
N ALA A 496 -17.69 18.78 -18.58
CA ALA A 496 -16.29 18.38 -18.76
C ALA A 496 -16.09 17.04 -19.52
N LEU A 497 -17.16 16.27 -19.73
CA LEU A 497 -17.15 15.11 -20.62
C LEU A 497 -17.35 15.47 -22.09
N GLN A 498 -17.69 16.72 -22.43
CA GLN A 498 -17.85 17.19 -23.82
C GLN A 498 -16.48 17.52 -24.44
N ASP A 499 -15.68 16.47 -24.68
CA ASP A 499 -14.32 16.57 -25.23
C ASP A 499 -14.12 15.49 -26.31
N ASP A 500 -13.15 15.66 -27.21
CA ASP A 500 -12.89 14.73 -28.31
C ASP A 500 -11.94 13.57 -27.93
N ASN A 501 -11.48 13.55 -26.67
CA ASN A 501 -10.56 12.55 -26.16
C ASN A 501 -10.87 12.14 -24.71
N ILE A 502 -12.05 11.59 -24.46
CA ILE A 502 -12.45 11.13 -23.12
C ILE A 502 -12.12 9.65 -22.92
N ARG A 503 -11.47 9.35 -21.79
CA ARG A 503 -11.27 7.98 -21.28
C ARG A 503 -11.93 7.82 -19.93
N PHE A 504 -12.39 6.61 -19.62
CA PHE A 504 -12.95 6.24 -18.33
C PHE A 504 -12.05 5.22 -17.63
N LYS A 505 -11.99 5.28 -16.31
CA LYS A 505 -11.27 4.34 -15.46
C LYS A 505 -12.21 3.85 -14.37
N PHE A 506 -12.39 2.54 -14.28
CA PHE A 506 -13.03 1.88 -13.14
C PHE A 506 -11.95 1.33 -12.23
N GLU A 507 -12.01 1.68 -10.96
CA GLU A 507 -11.05 1.30 -9.93
C GLU A 507 -11.82 0.62 -8.79
N TYR A 508 -11.65 -0.69 -8.67
CA TYR A 508 -12.21 -1.46 -7.57
C TYR A 508 -11.19 -1.52 -6.44
N VAL A 509 -11.52 -0.89 -5.31
CA VAL A 509 -10.65 -0.79 -4.14
C VAL A 509 -11.04 -1.89 -3.17
N THR A 510 -10.10 -2.79 -2.87
CA THR A 510 -10.30 -3.87 -1.91
C THR A 510 -9.58 -3.55 -0.60
N ASN A 511 -10.36 -3.18 0.42
CA ASN A 511 -9.88 -2.78 1.75
C ASN A 511 -10.09 -3.88 2.82
N GLY A 512 -10.40 -5.10 2.38
CA GLY A 512 -10.67 -6.26 3.23
C GLY A 512 -11.20 -7.42 2.41
N SER A 513 -11.77 -8.45 3.06
CA SER A 513 -12.31 -9.59 2.31
C SER A 513 -13.44 -9.16 1.38
N SER A 514 -13.38 -9.58 0.12
CA SER A 514 -14.37 -9.29 -0.91
C SER A 514 -15.01 -10.58 -1.42
N ASN A 515 -16.20 -10.45 -2.02
CA ASN A 515 -16.73 -11.49 -2.90
C ASN A 515 -16.58 -11.00 -4.35
N ASN A 516 -16.95 -11.84 -5.32
CA ASN A 516 -16.90 -11.46 -6.73
C ASN A 516 -17.75 -10.20 -6.98
N PHE A 517 -17.22 -9.26 -7.75
CA PHE A 517 -17.92 -8.07 -8.19
C PHE A 517 -17.94 -8.03 -9.72
N TYR A 518 -19.10 -7.74 -10.30
CA TYR A 518 -19.34 -7.83 -11.73
C TYR A 518 -19.71 -6.47 -12.31
N LEU A 519 -19.22 -6.17 -13.51
CA LEU A 519 -19.66 -5.07 -14.36
C LEU A 519 -20.10 -5.60 -15.71
N ASP A 520 -21.13 -4.99 -16.26
CA ASP A 520 -21.66 -5.33 -17.58
C ASP A 520 -22.41 -4.14 -18.20
N ASN A 521 -22.78 -4.25 -19.48
CA ASN A 521 -23.66 -3.32 -20.19
C ASN A 521 -23.21 -1.86 -20.06
N ILE A 522 -21.92 -1.60 -20.28
CA ILE A 522 -21.35 -0.25 -20.22
C ILE A 522 -21.79 0.50 -21.48
N GLN A 523 -22.56 1.57 -21.32
CA GLN A 523 -23.06 2.42 -22.39
C GLN A 523 -22.57 3.86 -22.22
N ILE A 524 -22.03 4.44 -23.29
CA ILE A 524 -21.56 5.84 -23.31
C ILE A 524 -22.32 6.58 -24.40
N GLY A 525 -22.91 7.72 -24.07
CA GLY A 525 -23.69 8.49 -25.05
C GLY A 525 -24.49 9.64 -24.46
N GLU A 526 -25.50 10.07 -25.20
CA GLU A 526 -26.38 11.17 -24.80
C GLU A 526 -27.31 10.78 -23.65
N GLU A 527 -27.38 11.62 -22.63
CA GLU A 527 -28.26 11.47 -21.45
C GLU A 527 -29.68 11.07 -21.83
N SER A 528 -30.30 11.83 -22.74
CA SER A 528 -31.69 11.61 -23.16
C SER A 528 -31.98 10.24 -23.78
N ALA A 529 -30.95 9.53 -24.28
CA ALA A 529 -31.08 8.20 -24.84
C ALA A 529 -30.85 7.10 -23.79
N LEU A 530 -29.90 7.30 -22.87
CA LEU A 530 -29.51 6.28 -21.89
C LEU A 530 -30.42 6.22 -20.65
N PHE A 531 -31.11 7.33 -20.33
CA PHE A 531 -32.05 7.40 -19.20
C PHE A 531 -33.43 6.76 -19.45
N GLN A 532 -33.73 6.25 -20.65
CA GLN A 532 -35.09 5.77 -20.98
C GLN A 532 -35.43 4.36 -20.46
N ASN A 533 -34.46 3.60 -19.93
CA ASN A 533 -34.60 2.16 -19.67
C ASN A 533 -34.28 1.69 -18.24
N THR A 534 -34.10 2.57 -17.25
CA THR A 534 -33.83 2.16 -15.86
C THR A 534 -35.12 1.82 -15.10
N ASN A 535 -35.13 0.69 -14.39
CA ASN A 535 -36.25 0.24 -13.56
C ASN A 535 -36.61 1.28 -12.48
N GLU A 536 -37.86 1.74 -12.50
CA GLU A 536 -38.42 2.91 -11.78
C GLU A 536 -38.46 2.83 -10.24
N ASN A 537 -37.76 1.91 -9.56
CA ASN A 537 -38.11 1.54 -8.17
C ASN A 537 -37.16 1.99 -7.05
N ASN A 538 -36.00 2.58 -7.31
CA ASN A 538 -35.10 3.06 -6.26
C ASN A 538 -34.79 4.54 -6.46
N ALA A 539 -35.36 5.40 -5.61
CA ALA A 539 -35.03 6.82 -5.61
C ALA A 539 -33.54 7.04 -5.30
N ARG A 540 -32.89 7.93 -6.05
CA ARG A 540 -31.47 8.25 -5.89
C ARG A 540 -31.28 9.70 -5.53
N MET A 541 -30.20 9.99 -4.82
CA MET A 541 -29.78 11.35 -4.52
C MET A 541 -28.27 11.47 -4.71
N ALA A 542 -27.85 12.53 -5.42
CA ALA A 542 -26.46 12.93 -5.52
C ALA A 542 -26.31 14.38 -5.03
N VAL A 543 -25.19 14.66 -4.35
CA VAL A 543 -24.91 15.98 -3.80
C VAL A 543 -23.51 16.41 -4.21
N TYR A 544 -23.39 17.48 -4.98
CA TYR A 544 -22.09 17.94 -5.48
C TYR A 544 -21.99 19.47 -5.60
N PRO A 545 -20.81 20.06 -5.36
CA PRO A 545 -19.62 19.42 -4.79
C PRO A 545 -19.82 19.02 -3.33
N ASN A 546 -19.21 17.91 -2.91
CA ASN A 546 -19.22 17.44 -1.53
C ASN A 546 -17.83 16.86 -1.20
N PRO A 547 -16.97 17.56 -0.42
CA PRO A 547 -17.26 18.76 0.38
C PRO A 547 -17.58 20.02 -0.44
N THR A 548 -18.45 20.89 0.11
CA THR A 548 -18.82 22.20 -0.48
C THR A 548 -18.22 23.37 0.30
N LYS A 549 -17.98 24.50 -0.39
CA LYS A 549 -17.60 25.80 0.21
C LYS A 549 -18.78 26.74 0.44
N GLY A 550 -20.01 26.28 0.25
CA GLY A 550 -21.22 27.08 0.46
C GLY A 550 -22.23 27.05 -0.68
N GLU A 551 -21.93 26.38 -1.79
CA GLU A 551 -22.90 26.10 -2.86
C GLU A 551 -22.88 24.61 -3.18
N ALA A 552 -24.05 23.96 -3.19
CA ALA A 552 -24.19 22.56 -3.53
C ALA A 552 -25.41 22.36 -4.44
N THR A 553 -25.28 21.49 -5.42
CA THR A 553 -26.38 21.00 -6.24
C THR A 553 -26.79 19.62 -5.74
N ILE A 554 -28.09 19.47 -5.53
CA ILE A 554 -28.74 18.24 -5.09
C ILE A 554 -29.56 17.74 -6.25
N VAL A 555 -29.28 16.52 -6.69
CA VAL A 555 -30.01 15.86 -7.76
C VAL A 555 -30.78 14.71 -7.15
N ILE A 556 -32.07 14.64 -7.43
CA ILE A 556 -32.96 13.58 -6.97
C ILE A 556 -33.57 12.91 -8.18
N GLU A 557 -33.49 11.58 -8.21
CA GLU A 557 -33.97 10.77 -9.32
C GLU A 557 -35.01 9.74 -8.87
N HIS A 558 -35.84 9.30 -9.82
CA HIS A 558 -36.88 8.27 -9.66
C HIS A 558 -37.95 8.61 -8.60
N LEU A 559 -38.33 9.89 -8.50
CA LEU A 559 -39.46 10.37 -7.69
C LEU A 559 -40.53 11.11 -8.52
N ALA A 560 -40.66 10.80 -9.82
CA ALA A 560 -41.73 11.39 -10.64
C ALA A 560 -43.12 11.09 -10.07
N ASP A 561 -44.02 12.04 -10.26
CA ASP A 561 -45.42 12.03 -9.83
C ASP A 561 -45.64 11.86 -8.32
N ARG A 562 -44.60 12.09 -7.50
CA ARG A 562 -44.68 12.07 -6.03
C ARG A 562 -44.56 13.46 -5.43
N ASP A 563 -45.15 13.62 -4.24
CA ASP A 563 -44.95 14.82 -3.44
C ASP A 563 -43.65 14.69 -2.65
N VAL A 564 -42.67 15.54 -2.95
CA VAL A 564 -41.29 15.42 -2.44
C VAL A 564 -40.93 16.62 -1.58
N GLU A 565 -40.32 16.34 -0.43
CA GLU A 565 -39.81 17.33 0.51
C GLU A 565 -38.33 17.04 0.78
N VAL A 566 -37.47 18.05 0.69
CA VAL A 566 -36.02 17.92 0.84
C VAL A 566 -35.54 18.85 1.94
N LYS A 567 -34.89 18.28 2.95
CA LYS A 567 -34.47 18.98 4.16
C LYS A 567 -32.99 18.82 4.37
N LEU A 568 -32.34 19.88 4.83
CA LEU A 568 -31.02 19.84 5.42
C LEU A 568 -31.15 19.76 6.94
N VAL A 569 -30.57 18.73 7.55
CA VAL A 569 -30.57 18.52 9.01
C VAL A 569 -29.15 18.49 9.55
N ASN A 570 -28.97 18.87 10.82
CA ASN A 570 -27.69 18.74 11.51
C ASN A 570 -27.51 17.32 12.10
N ILE A 571 -26.36 17.07 12.73
CA ILE A 571 -26.04 15.79 13.38
C ILE A 571 -27.01 15.38 14.50
N LEU A 572 -27.78 16.32 15.06
CA LEU A 572 -28.81 16.05 16.06
C LEU A 572 -30.18 15.76 15.43
N GLY A 573 -30.27 15.72 14.10
CA GLY A 573 -31.51 15.52 13.34
C GLY A 573 -32.44 16.73 13.33
N ALA A 574 -31.98 17.90 13.79
CA ALA A 574 -32.78 19.12 13.72
C ALA A 574 -32.69 19.73 12.32
N GLU A 575 -33.84 20.12 11.76
CA GLU A 575 -33.93 20.82 10.48
C GLU A 575 -33.23 22.18 10.57
N VAL A 576 -32.26 22.38 9.68
CA VAL A 576 -31.44 23.59 9.57
C VAL A 576 -31.93 24.43 8.39
N MET A 577 -32.31 23.79 7.29
CA MET A 577 -32.79 24.46 6.10
C MET A 577 -33.78 23.57 5.34
N HIS A 578 -34.80 24.20 4.78
CA HIS A 578 -35.76 23.57 3.90
C HIS A 578 -35.37 23.87 2.45
N LEU A 579 -35.05 22.84 1.67
CA LEU A 579 -34.41 23.00 0.35
C LEU A 579 -35.43 22.93 -0.79
N PHE A 580 -36.46 22.09 -0.66
CA PHE A 580 -37.48 21.91 -1.69
C PHE A 580 -38.76 21.29 -1.11
N GLU A 581 -39.91 21.73 -1.60
CA GLU A 581 -41.22 21.11 -1.35
C GLU A 581 -42.06 21.20 -2.63
N GLY A 582 -42.59 20.07 -3.10
CA GLY A 582 -43.58 20.05 -4.16
C GLY A 582 -43.64 18.76 -4.96
N ASN A 583 -44.57 18.74 -5.91
CA ASN A 583 -44.74 17.61 -6.80
C ASN A 583 -43.62 17.57 -7.85
N VAL A 584 -42.90 16.46 -7.90
CA VAL A 584 -41.81 16.23 -8.85
C VAL A 584 -42.42 15.65 -10.13
N ILE A 585 -42.42 16.42 -11.22
CA ILE A 585 -43.12 16.06 -12.48
C ILE A 585 -42.21 15.22 -13.40
N SER A 586 -40.91 15.18 -13.12
CA SER A 586 -39.89 14.50 -13.91
C SER A 586 -39.16 13.47 -13.05
N ASN A 587 -38.68 12.38 -13.64
CA ASN A 587 -37.83 11.41 -12.93
C ASN A 587 -36.46 11.97 -12.53
N TYR A 588 -36.22 13.25 -12.79
CA TYR A 588 -35.04 14.02 -12.45
C TYR A 588 -35.47 15.38 -11.89
N GLN A 589 -35.01 15.70 -10.68
CA GLN A 589 -35.22 16.98 -10.03
C GLN A 589 -33.87 17.53 -9.54
N ARG A 590 -33.47 18.68 -10.08
CA ARG A 590 -32.31 19.43 -9.61
C ARG A 590 -32.74 20.50 -8.61
N ILE A 591 -32.00 20.63 -7.51
CA ILE A 591 -32.18 21.62 -6.46
C ILE A 591 -30.82 22.26 -6.19
N ASP A 592 -30.68 23.54 -6.45
CA ASP A 592 -29.46 24.28 -6.10
C ASP A 592 -29.62 24.87 -4.69
N ALA A 593 -28.66 24.59 -3.82
CA ALA A 593 -28.66 24.97 -2.41
C ALA A 593 -27.53 25.97 -2.11
N ASP A 594 -27.92 27.17 -1.67
CA ASP A 594 -27.01 28.18 -1.10
C ASP A 594 -26.87 27.95 0.41
N LEU A 595 -25.70 27.47 0.80
CA LEU A 595 -25.32 27.11 2.16
C LEU A 595 -24.28 28.08 2.73
N SER A 596 -24.05 29.22 2.05
CA SER A 596 -23.07 30.23 2.43
C SER A 596 -23.33 30.85 3.82
N ASN A 597 -24.52 30.68 4.38
CA ASN A 597 -24.89 31.17 5.71
C ASN A 597 -24.73 30.14 6.84
N LEU A 598 -24.35 28.90 6.53
CA LEU A 598 -24.16 27.84 7.53
C LEU A 598 -22.71 27.75 8.02
N GLU A 599 -22.48 27.25 9.24
CA GLU A 599 -21.14 27.07 9.80
C GLU A 599 -20.44 25.83 9.21
N ASN A 600 -19.10 25.79 9.24
CA ASN A 600 -18.37 24.60 8.81
C ASN A 600 -18.77 23.39 9.67
N GLY A 601 -19.06 22.26 9.03
CA GLY A 601 -19.54 21.08 9.73
C GLY A 601 -20.14 20.00 8.83
N ILE A 602 -20.61 18.93 9.47
CA ILE A 602 -21.29 17.81 8.80
C ILE A 602 -22.81 18.01 8.93
N TYR A 603 -23.48 17.99 7.79
CA TYR A 603 -24.92 18.05 7.65
C TYR A 603 -25.43 16.79 6.93
N PHE A 604 -26.73 16.58 6.95
CA PHE A 604 -27.38 15.51 6.21
C PHE A 604 -28.53 16.08 5.38
N ILE A 605 -28.62 15.70 4.12
CA ILE A 605 -29.76 16.01 3.27
C ILE A 605 -30.69 14.81 3.31
N SER A 606 -31.94 15.02 3.73
CA SER A 606 -32.98 13.99 3.81
C SER A 606 -34.10 14.30 2.82
N VAL A 607 -34.42 13.33 1.99
CA VAL A 607 -35.51 13.39 1.01
C VAL A 607 -36.68 12.57 1.52
N TYR A 608 -37.85 13.18 1.54
CA TYR A 608 -39.12 12.55 1.88
C TYR A 608 -40.01 12.52 0.64
N ALA A 609 -40.67 11.39 0.40
CA ALA A 609 -41.71 11.27 -0.62
C ALA A 609 -43.00 10.78 0.04
N ASP A 610 -44.12 11.45 -0.23
CA ASP A 610 -45.44 11.16 0.34
C ASP A 610 -45.41 11.05 1.88
N GLY A 611 -44.59 11.87 2.52
CA GLY A 611 -44.41 11.93 3.97
C GLY A 611 -43.53 10.83 4.59
N LYS A 612 -42.83 10.02 3.78
CA LYS A 612 -41.86 9.00 4.25
C LYS A 612 -40.45 9.34 3.83
N SER A 613 -39.48 9.16 4.73
CA SER A 613 -38.05 9.32 4.40
C SER A 613 -37.64 8.24 3.39
N ILE A 614 -36.99 8.65 2.31
CA ILE A 614 -36.60 7.79 1.19
C ILE A 614 -35.09 7.60 1.14
N VAL A 615 -34.34 8.71 1.14
CA VAL A 615 -32.88 8.69 1.08
C VAL A 615 -32.31 9.82 1.92
N THR A 616 -31.20 9.56 2.61
CA THR A 616 -30.45 10.55 3.37
C THR A 616 -28.98 10.42 3.01
N ASP A 617 -28.34 11.54 2.67
CA ASP A 617 -26.93 11.57 2.32
C ASP A 617 -26.18 12.65 3.13
N LYS A 618 -24.89 12.41 3.35
CA LYS A 618 -24.01 13.26 4.14
C LYS A 618 -23.50 14.40 3.29
N LEU A 619 -23.55 15.63 3.81
CA LEU A 619 -22.95 16.81 3.19
C LEU A 619 -21.90 17.41 4.13
N ILE A 620 -20.68 17.63 3.61
CA ILE A 620 -19.60 18.28 4.35
C ILE A 620 -19.48 19.72 3.86
N LEU A 621 -19.71 20.69 4.75
CA LEU A 621 -19.51 22.10 4.48
C LEU A 621 -18.18 22.56 5.10
N TYR A 622 -17.26 23.04 4.27
CA TYR A 622 -15.95 23.52 4.68
C TYR A 622 -15.57 24.76 3.86
N LYS A 623 -15.76 25.95 4.45
CA LYS A 623 -15.40 27.25 3.86
C LYS A 623 -13.93 27.57 4.00
#